data_AF-A0A561WAK1-F1
#
_entry.id   AF-A0A561WAK1-F1
#
_cell.length_a   1.000
_cell.length_b   1.000
_cell.length_c   1.000
_cell.angle_alpha   90.00
_cell.angle_beta   90.00
_cell.angle_gamma   90.00
#
_symmetry.space_group_name_H-M   'P 1'
#
loop_
_entity.id
_entity.type
_entity.pdbx_description
1 polymer ?
#
loop_
_entity_poly.entity_id
_entity_poly.type
_entity_poly.pdbx_seq_one_letter_code
_entity_poly.pdbx_strand_id
1 'polypeptide(L)'
;MNVFTLVTENNRDDSGLDVLRRRLQLAHQEARRPTYRMIGGQTGLSASTICRIFTARKPPAWDNLRRVLEALGIPAETVDETWHELWLNAENDAHPIPVQLVEGLSVPGREHCPDCGAWIADTDTHDSLHRRLDRLERLVRRLSAEQLQTP
;
A
#
# COMPACT_ATOMS: atom_id res chain seq x y z
N MET A 1 -3.70 24.07 9.91
CA MET A 1 -2.49 23.86 10.74
C MET A 1 -2.17 22.38 10.67
N ASN A 2 -1.15 22.01 9.90
CA ASN A 2 -0.83 20.64 9.55
C ASN A 2 0.19 20.12 10.56
N VAL A 3 -0.24 19.25 11.48
CA VAL A 3 0.59 18.66 12.54
C VAL A 3 0.82 17.20 12.18
N PHE A 4 1.69 16.96 11.20
CA PHE A 4 2.11 15.60 10.80
C PHE A 4 3.63 15.45 10.86
N THR A 5 4.27 16.17 11.78
CA THR A 5 5.72 16.14 11.97
C THR A 5 6.06 15.80 13.42
N LEU A 6 5.66 14.61 13.86
CA LEU A 6 6.38 13.90 14.91
C LEU A 6 6.93 12.63 14.28
N VAL A 7 8.13 12.81 13.71
CA VAL A 7 9.09 11.74 13.50
C VAL A 7 9.40 11.19 14.89
N THR A 8 8.64 10.17 15.28
CA THR A 8 9.09 9.24 16.32
C THR A 8 10.24 8.49 15.67
N GLU A 9 11.45 8.72 16.16
CA GLU A 9 12.62 7.92 15.82
C GLU A 9 12.24 6.46 16.06
N ASN A 10 11.94 5.73 14.97
CA ASN A 10 11.68 4.31 15.04
C ASN A 10 12.98 3.68 15.56
N ASN A 11 12.93 3.12 16.76
CA ASN A 11 14.03 2.36 17.28
C ASN A 11 14.26 1.20 16.30
N ARG A 12 15.50 0.95 15.90
CA ARG A 12 15.84 0.07 14.75
C ARG A 12 15.33 -1.37 14.89
N ASP A 13 14.91 -1.75 16.09
CA ASP A 13 14.45 -3.08 16.45
C ASP A 13 12.92 -3.17 16.73
N ASP A 14 12.16 -2.08 16.57
CA ASP A 14 10.71 -2.11 16.77
C ASP A 14 10.05 -2.92 15.63
N SER A 15 9.30 -3.97 15.98
CA SER A 15 8.51 -4.71 14.99
C SER A 15 7.42 -3.82 14.37
N GLY A 16 6.99 -4.11 13.15
CA GLY A 16 5.90 -3.40 12.49
C GLY A 16 4.62 -3.39 13.33
N LEU A 17 4.37 -4.47 14.09
CA LEU A 17 3.25 -4.54 15.03
C LEU A 17 3.41 -3.54 16.20
N ASP A 18 4.61 -3.37 16.75
CA ASP A 18 4.85 -2.43 17.84
C ASP A 18 4.70 -0.98 17.38
N VAL A 19 5.18 -0.66 16.18
CA VAL A 19 4.98 0.65 15.54
C VAL A 19 3.50 0.92 15.33
N LEU A 20 2.76 -0.05 14.75
CA LEU A 20 1.31 0.06 14.53
C LEU A 20 0.56 0.28 15.85
N ARG A 21 0.86 -0.49 16.89
CA ARG A 21 0.20 -0.36 18.21
C ARG A 21 0.48 0.99 18.85
N ARG A 22 1.73 1.47 18.81
CA ARG A 22 2.11 2.78 19.34
C ARG A 22 1.36 3.90 18.61
N ARG A 23 1.32 3.85 17.28
CA ARG A 23 0.56 4.82 16.46
C ARG A 23 -0.93 4.78 16.80
N LEU A 24 -1.53 3.59 16.91
CA LEU A 24 -2.94 3.43 17.28
C LEU A 24 -3.26 4.02 18.67
N GLN A 25 -2.36 3.84 19.64
CA GLN A 25 -2.52 4.43 20.97
C GLN A 25 -2.44 5.96 20.94
N LEU A 26 -1.54 6.53 20.13
CA LEU A 26 -1.45 7.98 19.94
C LEU A 26 -2.74 8.53 19.32
N ALA A 27 -3.25 7.89 18.25
CA ALA A 27 -4.52 8.27 17.64
C ALA A 27 -5.69 8.22 18.63
N HIS A 28 -5.75 7.18 19.47
CA HIS A 28 -6.78 7.09 20.52
C HIS A 28 -6.66 8.20 21.56
N GLN A 29 -5.44 8.60 21.91
CA GLN A 29 -5.19 9.72 22.80
C GLN A 29 -5.60 11.06 22.17
N GLU A 30 -5.29 11.30 20.90
CA GLU A 30 -5.67 12.49 20.15
C GLU A 30 -7.20 12.62 20.01
N ALA A 31 -7.88 11.49 19.83
CA ALA A 31 -9.34 11.40 19.86
C ALA A 31 -9.97 11.63 21.25
N ARG A 32 -9.17 12.03 22.26
CA ARG A 32 -9.57 12.21 23.67
C ARG A 32 -10.01 10.92 24.38
N ARG A 33 -9.43 9.78 23.99
CA ARG A 33 -9.61 8.47 24.62
C ARG A 33 -11.09 8.05 24.73
N PRO A 34 -11.84 8.00 23.61
CA PRO A 34 -13.22 7.53 23.64
C PRO A 34 -13.27 6.11 24.23
N THR A 35 -14.31 5.83 25.01
CA THR A 35 -14.46 4.50 25.61
C THR A 35 -14.69 3.44 24.52
N TYR A 36 -14.29 2.19 24.75
CA TYR A 36 -14.51 1.12 23.77
C TYR A 36 -16.00 0.90 23.46
N ARG A 37 -16.89 1.22 24.39
CA ARG A 37 -18.34 1.19 24.15
C ARG A 37 -18.78 2.26 23.15
N MET A 38 -18.21 3.46 23.22
CA MET A 38 -18.50 4.54 22.26
C MET A 38 -17.99 4.18 20.86
N ILE A 39 -16.75 3.68 20.75
CA ILE A 39 -16.19 3.20 19.49
C ILE A 39 -17.06 2.06 18.93
N GLY A 40 -17.52 1.14 19.78
CA GLY A 40 -18.41 0.05 19.37
C GLY A 40 -19.74 0.53 18.80
N GLY A 41 -20.31 1.59 19.36
CA GLY A 41 -21.54 2.21 18.84
C GLY A 41 -21.38 2.80 17.44
N GLN A 42 -20.17 3.23 17.05
CA GLN A 42 -19.89 3.81 15.73
C GLN A 42 -19.47 2.75 14.70
N THR A 43 -18.78 1.69 15.15
CA THR A 43 -18.16 0.69 14.25
C THR A 43 -18.97 -0.59 14.10
N GLY A 44 -19.94 -0.84 14.99
CA GLY A 44 -20.64 -2.11 15.12
C GLY A 44 -19.79 -3.23 15.75
N LEU A 45 -18.57 -2.93 16.21
CA LEU A 45 -17.68 -3.91 16.85
C LEU A 45 -17.97 -4.01 18.35
N SER A 46 -17.80 -5.22 18.91
CA SER A 46 -17.90 -5.40 20.35
C SER A 46 -16.74 -4.69 21.09
N ALA A 47 -16.97 -4.25 22.33
CA ALA A 47 -15.93 -3.66 23.17
C ALA A 47 -14.74 -4.64 23.38
N SER A 48 -15.00 -5.94 23.44
CA SER A 48 -13.96 -6.97 23.53
C SER A 48 -13.13 -7.06 22.24
N THR A 49 -13.75 -6.94 21.07
CA THR A 49 -13.03 -6.89 19.77
C THR A 49 -12.13 -5.66 19.71
N ILE A 50 -12.66 -4.50 20.08
CA ILE A 50 -11.89 -3.24 20.10
C ILE A 50 -10.71 -3.35 21.07
N CYS A 51 -10.94 -3.85 22.28
CA CYS A 51 -9.87 -4.09 23.24
C CYS A 51 -8.77 -5.00 22.68
N ARG A 52 -9.14 -6.08 21.96
CA ARG A 52 -8.18 -6.96 21.29
C ARG A 52 -7.39 -6.24 20.20
N ILE A 53 -7.99 -5.32 19.44
CA ILE A 53 -7.27 -4.52 18.43
C ILE A 53 -6.16 -3.68 19.08
N PHE A 54 -6.45 -3.01 20.20
CA PHE A 54 -5.46 -2.20 20.93
C PHE A 54 -4.35 -3.02 21.62
N THR A 55 -4.65 -4.26 21.99
CA THR A 55 -3.76 -5.13 22.78
C THR A 55 -3.22 -6.33 21.99
N ALA A 56 -3.41 -6.34 20.67
CA ALA A 56 -3.17 -7.50 19.84
C ALA A 56 -1.70 -7.92 19.87
N ARG A 57 -1.45 -9.24 19.94
CA ARG A 57 -0.11 -9.84 19.75
C ARG A 57 0.18 -10.21 18.29
N LYS A 58 -0.84 -10.06 17.43
CA LYS A 58 -0.79 -10.25 15.99
C LYS A 58 -1.54 -9.09 15.34
N PRO A 59 -1.24 -8.73 14.10
CA PRO A 59 -2.01 -7.71 13.39
C PRO A 59 -3.51 -8.05 13.41
N PRO A 60 -4.38 -7.07 13.71
CA PRO A 60 -5.82 -7.26 13.60
C PRO A 60 -6.21 -7.39 12.11
N ALA A 61 -7.40 -7.93 11.83
CA ALA A 61 -7.95 -7.87 10.48
C ALA A 61 -8.09 -6.40 10.01
N TRP A 62 -7.68 -6.12 8.77
CA TRP A 62 -7.63 -4.76 8.21
C TRP A 62 -8.97 -4.03 8.34
N ASP A 63 -10.08 -4.66 7.93
CA ASP A 63 -11.41 -4.04 7.99
C ASP A 63 -11.81 -3.59 9.40
N ASN A 64 -11.43 -4.36 10.43
CA ASN A 64 -11.73 -4.00 11.81
C ASN A 64 -10.87 -2.83 12.28
N LEU A 65 -9.59 -2.82 11.91
CA LEU A 65 -8.68 -1.72 12.22
C LEU A 65 -9.13 -0.44 11.54
N ARG A 66 -9.43 -0.49 10.23
CA ARG A 66 -9.97 0.63 9.44
C ARG A 66 -11.18 1.27 10.12
N ARG A 67 -12.19 0.48 10.48
CA ARG A 67 -13.39 0.98 11.17
C ARG A 67 -13.06 1.68 12.49
N VAL A 68 -12.14 1.13 13.27
CA VAL A 68 -11.70 1.77 14.51
C VAL A 68 -11.01 3.10 14.22
N LEU A 69 -10.11 3.17 13.25
CA LEU A 69 -9.40 4.40 12.88
C LEU A 69 -10.36 5.50 12.40
N GLU A 70 -11.33 5.15 11.56
CA GLU A 70 -12.39 6.07 11.11
C GLU A 70 -13.24 6.57 12.29
N ALA A 71 -13.58 5.69 13.25
CA ALA A 71 -14.28 6.06 14.49
C ALA A 71 -13.44 6.95 15.43
N LEU A 72 -12.11 6.92 15.31
CA LEU A 72 -11.22 7.86 15.99
C LEU A 72 -11.11 9.21 15.25
N GLY A 73 -11.81 9.37 14.13
CA GLY A 73 -11.84 10.61 13.35
C GLY A 73 -10.68 10.75 12.35
N ILE A 74 -9.96 9.66 12.06
CA ILE A 74 -8.91 9.67 11.03
C ILE A 74 -9.58 9.68 9.65
N PRO A 75 -9.22 10.60 8.74
CA PRO A 75 -9.76 10.63 7.38
C PRO A 75 -9.49 9.33 6.62
N ALA A 76 -10.46 8.87 5.83
CA ALA A 76 -10.36 7.61 5.07
C ALA A 76 -9.11 7.57 4.17
N GLU A 77 -8.77 8.69 3.53
CA GLU A 77 -7.56 8.85 2.70
C GLU A 77 -6.29 8.54 3.52
N THR A 78 -6.17 9.12 4.72
CA THR A 78 -5.04 8.85 5.62
C THR A 78 -5.01 7.40 6.10
N VAL A 79 -6.18 6.79 6.33
CA VAL A 79 -6.27 5.37 6.69
C VAL A 79 -5.73 4.49 5.57
N ASP A 80 -6.20 4.70 4.34
CA ASP A 80 -5.84 3.85 3.20
C ASP A 80 -4.38 4.05 2.74
N GLU A 81 -3.81 5.26 2.89
CA GLU A 81 -2.42 5.53 2.50
C GLU A 81 -1.42 5.20 3.62
N THR A 82 -1.59 5.80 4.80
CA THR A 82 -0.57 5.73 5.87
C THR A 82 -0.78 4.52 6.79
N TRP A 83 -2.02 4.28 7.22
CA TRP A 83 -2.28 3.22 8.20
C TRP A 83 -2.27 1.83 7.57
N HIS A 84 -2.66 1.74 6.30
CA HIS A 84 -2.57 0.48 5.56
C HIS A 84 -1.12 0.04 5.39
N GLU A 85 -0.19 0.95 5.12
CA GLU A 85 1.24 0.64 5.06
C GLU A 85 1.77 0.12 6.40
N LEU A 86 1.42 0.78 7.52
CA LEU A 86 1.77 0.31 8.87
C LEU A 86 1.20 -1.09 9.16
N TRP A 87 -0.04 -1.34 8.74
CA TRP A 87 -0.67 -2.65 8.89
C TRP A 87 0.02 -3.71 8.02
N LEU A 88 0.35 -3.40 6.76
CA LEU A 88 1.07 -4.30 5.86
C LEU A 88 2.44 -4.69 6.42
N ASN A 89 3.19 -3.73 7.00
CA ASN A 89 4.46 -4.03 7.64
C ASN A 89 4.29 -4.99 8.82
N ALA A 90 3.27 -4.76 9.67
CA ALA A 90 2.96 -5.65 10.77
C ALA A 90 2.53 -7.05 10.29
N GLU A 91 1.76 -7.13 9.20
CA GLU A 91 1.31 -8.39 8.57
C GLU A 91 2.48 -9.16 7.95
N ASN A 92 3.39 -8.48 7.25
CA ASN A 92 4.58 -9.07 6.68
C ASN A 92 5.52 -9.62 7.76
N ASP A 93 5.68 -8.92 8.89
CA ASP A 93 6.47 -9.41 10.02
C ASP A 93 5.86 -10.66 10.66
N ALA A 94 4.52 -10.70 10.75
CA ALA A 94 3.80 -11.84 11.33
C ALA A 94 3.74 -13.05 10.38
N HIS A 95 3.73 -12.80 9.08
CA HIS A 95 3.60 -13.79 8.01
C HIS A 95 4.68 -13.56 6.95
N PRO A 96 5.97 -13.77 7.29
CA PRO A 96 7.05 -13.53 6.36
C PRO A 96 6.90 -14.45 5.15
N ILE A 97 6.97 -13.88 3.95
CA ILE A 97 7.01 -14.66 2.71
C ILE A 97 8.35 -15.41 2.69
N PRO A 98 8.36 -16.76 2.67
CA PRO A 98 9.61 -17.50 2.64
C PRO A 98 10.41 -17.15 1.38
N VAL A 99 11.64 -16.65 1.55
CA VAL A 99 12.54 -16.25 0.45
C VAL A 99 12.83 -17.41 -0.52
N GLN A 100 12.65 -18.66 -0.07
CA GLN A 100 12.81 -19.88 -0.87
C GLN A 100 11.83 -19.98 -2.06
N LEU A 101 10.74 -19.20 -2.08
CA LEU A 101 9.85 -19.07 -3.25
C LEU A 101 10.40 -18.13 -4.34
N VAL A 102 11.41 -17.33 -4.03
CA VAL A 102 12.04 -16.39 -4.99
C VAL A 102 13.20 -17.05 -5.74
N GLU A 103 13.90 -17.99 -5.11
CA GLU A 103 15.01 -18.75 -5.72
C GLU A 103 14.53 -19.73 -6.82
N GLY A 104 13.23 -20.09 -6.83
CA GLY A 104 12.59 -20.89 -7.87
C GLY A 104 12.15 -20.09 -9.11
N LEU A 105 12.11 -18.75 -9.03
CA LEU A 105 11.89 -17.88 -10.19
C LEU A 105 13.20 -17.65 -10.94
N SER A 106 13.89 -18.74 -11.29
CA SER A 106 14.76 -18.69 -12.45
C SER A 106 13.85 -18.53 -13.66
N VAL A 107 13.60 -17.29 -14.08
CA VAL A 107 13.01 -17.00 -15.39
C VAL A 107 13.97 -17.59 -16.44
N PRO A 108 13.62 -18.69 -17.11
CA PRO A 108 14.47 -19.27 -18.14
C PRO A 108 14.42 -18.33 -19.35
N GLY A 109 15.58 -17.95 -19.92
CA GLY A 109 15.64 -17.14 -21.14
C GLY A 109 15.77 -15.63 -20.92
N ARG A 110 16.68 -15.20 -20.03
CA ARG A 110 16.98 -13.77 -19.78
C ARG A 110 17.58 -13.08 -21.01
N GLU A 111 16.72 -12.65 -21.91
CA GLU A 111 17.02 -11.54 -22.81
C GLU A 111 16.26 -10.31 -22.29
N HIS A 112 17.01 -9.26 -22.05
CA HIS A 112 16.47 -7.96 -21.71
C HIS A 112 16.43 -7.15 -23.00
N CYS A 113 15.31 -6.50 -23.27
CA CYS A 113 15.19 -5.67 -24.46
C CYS A 113 16.12 -4.45 -24.32
N PRO A 114 17.12 -4.27 -25.21
CA PRO A 114 18.01 -3.11 -25.15
C PRO A 114 17.27 -1.79 -25.45
N ASP A 115 16.14 -1.86 -26.15
CA ASP A 115 15.41 -0.68 -26.61
C ASP A 115 14.48 -0.11 -25.52
N CYS A 116 13.82 -0.97 -24.71
CA CYS A 116 12.83 -0.51 -23.74
C CYS A 116 13.12 -0.85 -22.27
N GLY A 117 14.13 -1.66 -21.96
CA GLY A 117 14.41 -1.98 -20.56
C GLY A 117 13.62 -3.16 -19.98
N ALA A 118 12.77 -3.81 -20.79
CA ALA A 118 11.87 -4.84 -20.31
C ALA A 118 12.53 -6.23 -20.28
N TRP A 119 12.12 -7.06 -19.32
CA TRP A 119 12.43 -8.49 -19.32
C TRP A 119 11.52 -9.21 -20.31
N ILE A 120 12.12 -9.98 -21.22
CA ILE A 120 11.40 -10.67 -22.29
C ILE A 120 11.12 -12.10 -21.84
N ALA A 121 9.83 -12.46 -21.77
CA ALA A 121 9.41 -13.86 -21.60
C ALA A 121 9.19 -14.57 -22.95
N ASP A 122 8.88 -13.81 -23.99
CA ASP A 122 8.63 -14.27 -25.37
C ASP A 122 9.05 -13.15 -26.35
N THR A 123 10.09 -13.41 -27.13
CA THR A 123 10.71 -12.43 -28.03
C THR A 123 9.78 -12.03 -29.17
N ASP A 124 9.02 -12.96 -29.74
CA ASP A 124 8.13 -12.67 -30.86
C ASP A 124 6.97 -11.76 -30.47
N THR A 125 6.39 -12.03 -29.29
CA THR A 125 5.32 -11.23 -28.70
C THR A 125 5.84 -9.83 -28.40
N HIS A 126 7.04 -9.73 -27.82
CA HIS A 126 7.69 -8.47 -27.49
C HIS A 126 8.00 -7.63 -28.74
N ASP A 127 8.59 -8.22 -29.76
CA ASP A 127 8.90 -7.55 -31.03
C ASP A 127 7.63 -7.08 -31.75
N SER A 128 6.54 -7.84 -31.66
CA SER A 128 5.25 -7.44 -32.23
C SER A 128 4.70 -6.18 -31.57
N LEU A 129 4.91 -6.02 -30.25
CA LEU A 129 4.51 -4.85 -29.49
C LEU A 129 5.28 -3.62 -29.96
N HIS A 130 6.61 -3.73 -30.10
CA HIS A 130 7.44 -2.65 -30.64
C HIS A 130 6.96 -2.20 -32.02
N ARG A 131 6.75 -3.15 -32.95
CA ARG A 131 6.24 -2.83 -34.30
C ARG A 131 4.89 -2.11 -34.27
N ARG A 132 4.02 -2.45 -33.32
CA ARG A 132 2.70 -1.82 -33.17
C ARG A 132 2.81 -0.41 -32.61
N LEU A 133 3.65 -0.20 -31.59
CA LEU A 133 3.87 1.12 -30.99
C LEU A 133 4.49 2.10 -32.00
N ASP A 134 5.50 1.66 -32.75
CA ASP A 134 6.12 2.46 -33.81
C ASP A 134 5.11 2.89 -34.89
N ARG A 135 4.17 2.00 -35.24
CA ARG A 135 3.12 2.32 -36.20
C ARG A 135 2.18 3.39 -35.65
N LEU A 136 1.78 3.28 -34.38
CA LEU A 136 0.92 4.26 -33.74
C LEU A 136 1.62 5.62 -33.63
N GLU A 137 2.89 5.65 -33.22
CA GLU A 137 3.65 6.89 -33.13
C GLU A 137 3.74 7.61 -34.47
N ARG A 138 4.00 6.87 -35.57
CA ARG A 138 3.98 7.44 -36.92
C ARG A 138 2.62 8.02 -37.31
N LEU A 139 1.52 7.38 -36.93
CA LEU A 139 0.17 7.87 -37.21
C LEU A 139 -0.13 9.15 -36.43
N VAL A 140 0.18 9.17 -35.13
CA VAL A 140 0.01 10.35 -34.28
C VAL A 140 0.79 11.53 -34.85
N ARG A 141 2.07 11.34 -35.20
CA ARG A 141 2.89 12.40 -35.81
C ARG A 141 2.30 12.96 -37.11
N ARG A 142 1.72 12.11 -37.97
CA ARG A 142 1.06 12.55 -39.21
C ARG A 142 -0.19 13.37 -38.94
N LEU A 143 -1.06 12.89 -38.06
CA LEU A 143 -2.29 13.60 -37.69
C LEU A 143 -1.97 14.96 -37.05
N SER A 144 -0.96 15.02 -36.17
CA SER A 144 -0.51 16.29 -35.58
C SER A 144 0.06 17.26 -36.62
N ALA A 145 0.76 16.75 -37.64
CA ALA A 145 1.28 17.59 -38.73
C ALA A 145 0.19 18.13 -39.66
N GLU A 146 -0.86 17.35 -39.92
CA GLU A 146 -2.03 17.77 -40.73
C GLU A 146 -2.87 18.82 -39.99
N GLN A 147 -3.02 18.71 -38.67
CA GLN A 147 -3.73 19.70 -37.85
C GLN A 147 -3.05 21.07 -37.82
N LEU A 148 -1.73 21.15 -38.01
CA LEU A 148 -0.97 22.40 -38.04
C LEU A 148 -1.01 23.11 -39.41
N GLN A 149 -1.56 22.47 -40.45
CA GLN A 149 -1.62 23.01 -41.82
C GLN A 149 -3.03 23.49 -42.22
N THR A 150 -4.00 23.45 -41.32
CA THR A 150 -5.35 23.95 -41.60
C THR A 150 -5.40 25.45 -41.21
N PRO A 151 -5.57 26.38 -42.16
CA PRO A 151 -5.66 27.82 -41.88
C PRO A 151 -6.94 28.23 -41.13
#